data_AF-A0A0L9VH05-F1
#
_entry.id   AF-A0A0L9VH05-F1
#
_cell.length_a   1.000
_cell.length_b   1.000
_cell.length_c   1.000
_cell.angle_alpha   90.00
_cell.angle_beta   90.00
_cell.angle_gamma   90.00
#
_symmetry.space_group_name_H-M   'P 1'
#
loop_
_entity.id
_entity.type
_entity.pdbx_description
1 polymer ?
#
loop_
_entity_poly.entity_id
_entity_poly.type
_entity_poly.pdbx_seq_one_letter_code
_entity_poly.pdbx_strand_id
1 'polypeptide(L)'
;MAVGGKTRNMFEGLVKEGSFKWLLGKKSYFDEELEEMEHSPSAGRNFIRELSPVANLVVRRCSKILKTSSIDLQESFNQEASDSIKHPSRYARHLLEYCCFKALFLTTQMTGHLFDKTFRRLTFDMMLAWEVPAADSQPLTSKVDEEVSVGLEAFCRIAPSIPIIADVIISENLFEALSSSTDGRLQFPIYDKYLSGLERFEIIP
;
A
#
# COMPACT_ATOMS: atom_id res chain seq x y z
N MET A 1 7.23 29.56 -29.63
CA MET A 1 6.03 28.82 -29.16
C MET A 1 5.79 27.68 -30.15
N ALA A 2 5.56 26.42 -29.83
CA ALA A 2 5.33 25.72 -28.57
C ALA A 2 5.93 24.30 -28.69
N VAL A 3 6.56 23.79 -27.62
CA VAL A 3 6.97 22.39 -27.48
C VAL A 3 6.00 21.77 -26.47
N GLY A 4 5.08 20.94 -26.97
CA GLY A 4 4.05 20.32 -26.14
C GLY A 4 3.48 19.09 -26.84
N GLY A 5 4.28 18.02 -26.93
CA GLY A 5 3.86 16.81 -27.65
C GLY A 5 4.56 15.51 -27.26
N LYS A 6 5.35 15.47 -26.18
CA LYS A 6 6.16 14.29 -25.85
C LYS A 6 5.61 13.42 -24.71
N THR A 7 4.68 13.95 -23.90
CA THR A 7 4.14 13.23 -22.73
C THR A 7 2.93 12.35 -23.02
N ARG A 8 2.10 12.69 -24.02
CA ARG A 8 0.91 11.90 -24.39
C ARG A 8 1.28 10.50 -24.91
N ASN A 9 2.41 10.36 -25.59
CA ASN A 9 2.79 9.09 -26.23
C ASN A 9 3.39 8.07 -25.25
N MET A 10 3.88 8.49 -24.08
CA MET A 10 4.46 7.56 -23.09
C MET A 10 3.38 6.77 -22.35
N PHE A 11 2.22 7.39 -22.08
CA PHE A 11 1.06 6.71 -21.51
C PHE A 11 0.46 5.70 -22.50
N GLU A 12 0.41 6.04 -23.80
CA GLU A 12 -0.11 5.12 -24.82
C GLU A 12 0.78 3.88 -25.03
N GLY A 13 2.10 4.00 -24.82
CA GLY A 13 3.04 2.87 -24.85
C GLY A 13 2.83 1.88 -23.71
N LEU A 14 2.47 2.38 -22.51
CA LEU A 14 2.11 1.52 -21.38
C LEU A 14 0.71 0.90 -21.54
N VAL A 15 -0.19 1.57 -22.28
CA VAL A 15 -1.54 1.11 -22.61
C VAL A 15 -1.56 -0.02 -23.66
N LYS A 16 -0.52 -0.14 -24.49
CA LYS A 16 -0.50 -1.10 -25.62
C LYS A 16 0.23 -2.42 -25.37
N GLU A 17 1.06 -2.54 -24.35
CA GLU A 17 1.85 -3.76 -24.13
C GLU A 17 1.44 -4.58 -22.89
N GLY A 18 0.47 -4.08 -22.12
CA GLY A 18 -0.19 -4.82 -21.04
C GLY A 18 -1.70 -4.75 -21.22
N SER A 19 -2.25 -5.57 -22.10
CA SER A 19 -3.70 -5.73 -22.27
C SER A 19 -4.36 -6.00 -20.91
N PHE A 20 -4.99 -4.96 -20.32
CA PHE A 20 -5.80 -4.93 -19.09
C PHE A 20 -7.09 -5.79 -19.19
N LYS A 21 -6.98 -6.98 -19.78
CA LYS A 21 -8.07 -7.95 -19.99
C LYS A 21 -8.31 -8.87 -18.79
N TRP A 22 -7.89 -8.48 -17.59
CA TRP A 22 -8.08 -9.28 -16.37
C TRP A 22 -9.42 -9.03 -15.64
N LEU A 23 -10.35 -8.25 -16.22
CA LEU A 23 -11.61 -7.86 -15.56
C LEU A 23 -12.88 -8.39 -16.24
N LEU A 24 -13.01 -9.71 -16.32
CA LEU A 24 -14.31 -10.38 -16.39
C LEU A 24 -14.36 -11.47 -15.30
N GLY A 25 -14.45 -11.00 -14.06
CA GLY A 25 -14.64 -11.81 -12.87
C GLY A 25 -14.57 -10.91 -11.64
N LYS A 26 -15.74 -10.57 -11.06
CA LYS A 26 -15.95 -9.76 -9.83
C LYS A 26 -14.98 -8.58 -9.64
N LYS A 27 -15.45 -7.37 -9.95
CA LYS A 27 -14.77 -6.10 -9.67
C LYS A 27 -14.18 -6.11 -8.24
N SER A 28 -12.85 -6.21 -8.14
CA SER A 28 -12.11 -6.16 -6.88
C SER A 28 -12.20 -4.75 -6.31
N TYR A 29 -12.16 -4.62 -4.99
CA TYR A 29 -12.10 -3.33 -4.30
C TYR A 29 -10.99 -2.42 -4.86
N PHE A 30 -9.86 -3.02 -5.27
CA PHE A 30 -8.75 -2.29 -5.88
C PHE A 30 -9.11 -1.74 -7.27
N ASP A 31 -9.97 -2.41 -8.02
CA ASP A 31 -10.27 -2.03 -9.41
C ASP A 31 -11.05 -0.72 -9.47
N GLU A 32 -12.02 -0.54 -8.57
CA GLU A 32 -12.82 0.69 -8.55
C GLU A 32 -11.95 1.90 -8.20
N GLU A 33 -11.02 1.72 -7.27
CA GLU A 33 -10.18 2.82 -6.79
C GLU A 33 -8.99 3.10 -7.71
N LEU A 34 -8.46 2.07 -8.37
CA LEU A 34 -7.50 2.24 -9.45
C LEU A 34 -8.16 2.93 -10.64
N GLU A 35 -9.36 2.53 -11.04
CA GLU A 35 -10.15 3.23 -12.06
C GLU A 35 -10.39 4.69 -11.65
N GLU A 36 -10.86 4.97 -10.44
CA GLU A 36 -11.07 6.36 -9.98
C GLU A 36 -9.76 7.17 -9.96
N MET A 37 -8.66 6.52 -9.55
CA MET A 37 -7.33 7.11 -9.55
C MET A 37 -6.89 7.49 -10.97
N GLU A 38 -7.15 6.65 -11.96
CA GLU A 38 -6.84 6.85 -13.39
C GLU A 38 -7.72 7.91 -14.05
N HIS A 39 -9.01 7.98 -13.68
CA HIS A 39 -9.99 8.91 -14.26
C HIS A 39 -9.89 10.34 -13.67
N SER A 40 -9.09 10.52 -12.61
CA SER A 40 -8.87 11.83 -12.00
C SER A 40 -8.09 12.79 -12.93
N PRO A 41 -8.44 14.08 -13.06
CA PRO A 41 -7.71 15.04 -13.88
C PRO A 41 -6.26 15.30 -13.42
N SER A 42 -5.89 14.83 -12.21
CA SER A 42 -4.53 14.84 -11.67
C SER A 42 -3.83 13.47 -11.70
N ALA A 43 -4.46 12.43 -12.27
CA ALA A 43 -3.99 11.04 -12.25
C ALA A 43 -2.54 10.89 -12.69
N GLY A 44 -2.19 11.43 -13.85
CA GLY A 44 -0.83 11.34 -14.40
C GLY A 44 0.23 12.18 -13.68
N ARG A 45 -0.16 13.12 -12.81
CA ARG A 45 0.77 13.99 -12.07
C ARG A 45 1.22 13.41 -10.74
N ASN A 46 0.56 12.39 -10.22
CA ASN A 46 0.85 11.80 -8.90
C ASN A 46 1.28 10.33 -8.98
N PHE A 47 1.61 9.85 -10.17
CA PHE A 47 2.02 8.47 -10.42
C PHE A 47 3.55 8.37 -10.46
N ILE A 48 4.08 7.46 -9.66
CA ILE A 48 5.52 7.19 -9.51
C ILE A 48 5.86 5.93 -10.30
N ARG A 49 6.78 6.06 -11.26
CA ARG A 49 7.05 5.01 -12.26
C ARG A 49 7.73 3.78 -11.68
N GLU A 50 8.49 3.97 -10.61
CA GLU A 50 9.21 2.92 -9.91
C GLU A 50 8.28 2.01 -9.10
N LEU A 51 7.05 2.47 -8.81
CA LEU A 51 6.10 1.78 -7.95
C LEU A 51 5.09 0.95 -8.76
N SER A 52 4.65 -0.17 -8.17
CA SER A 52 3.52 -0.94 -8.71
C SER A 52 2.20 -0.14 -8.63
N PRO A 53 1.13 -0.57 -9.32
CA PRO A 53 -0.18 0.07 -9.22
C PRO A 53 -0.72 0.12 -7.78
N VAL A 54 -0.61 -0.98 -7.03
CA VAL A 54 -1.06 -1.04 -5.63
C VAL A 54 -0.20 -0.17 -4.71
N ALA A 55 1.11 -0.10 -4.95
CA ALA A 55 1.99 0.79 -4.20
C ALA A 55 1.68 2.27 -4.50
N ASN A 56 1.41 2.63 -5.76
CA ASN A 56 0.97 3.98 -6.13
C ASN A 56 -0.35 4.36 -5.44
N LEU A 57 -1.30 3.44 -5.37
CA LEU A 57 -2.58 3.66 -4.68
C LEU A 57 -2.36 3.95 -3.19
N VAL A 58 -1.54 3.14 -2.53
CA VAL A 58 -1.18 3.34 -1.12
C VAL A 58 -0.47 4.68 -0.92
N VAL A 59 0.54 5.01 -1.73
CA VAL A 59 1.25 6.29 -1.65
C VAL A 59 0.31 7.48 -1.85
N ARG A 60 -0.67 7.38 -2.76
CA ARG A 60 -1.70 8.41 -2.96
C ARG A 60 -2.61 8.58 -1.74
N ARG A 61 -2.94 7.50 -1.03
CA ARG A 61 -3.70 7.59 0.22
C ARG A 61 -2.87 8.19 1.35
N CYS A 62 -1.60 7.80 1.47
CA CYS A 62 -0.65 8.40 2.41
C CYS A 62 -0.48 9.90 2.15
N SER A 63 -0.36 10.32 0.90
CA SER A 63 -0.20 11.74 0.54
C SER A 63 -1.44 12.57 0.90
N LYS A 64 -2.66 12.03 0.74
CA LYS A 64 -3.90 12.65 1.23
C LYS A 64 -3.88 12.85 2.75
N ILE A 65 -3.47 11.84 3.53
CA ILE A 65 -3.34 11.93 4.99
C ILE A 65 -2.33 13.01 5.39
N LEU A 66 -1.19 13.03 4.70
CA LEU A 66 -0.09 13.96 4.92
C LEU A 66 -0.33 15.36 4.33
N LYS A 67 -1.46 15.56 3.64
CA LYS A 67 -1.83 16.82 2.96
C LYS A 67 -0.75 17.33 2.00
N THR A 68 -0.17 16.42 1.24
CA THR A 68 0.88 16.68 0.25
C THR A 68 0.60 15.91 -1.05
N SER A 69 1.45 16.04 -2.08
CA SER A 69 1.36 15.22 -3.30
C SER A 69 2.25 13.98 -3.22
N SER A 70 1.95 12.96 -4.05
CA SER A 70 2.79 11.76 -4.13
C SER A 70 4.21 12.09 -4.63
N ILE A 71 4.33 13.08 -5.52
CA ILE A 71 5.64 13.51 -6.05
C ILE A 71 6.44 14.25 -4.98
N ASP A 72 5.80 15.13 -4.20
CA ASP A 72 6.49 15.84 -3.11
C ASP A 72 7.00 14.85 -2.05
N LEU A 73 6.27 13.75 -1.79
CA LEU A 73 6.77 12.66 -0.93
C LEU A 73 7.98 11.94 -1.53
N GLN A 74 7.96 11.66 -2.83
CA GLN A 74 9.10 11.05 -3.52
C GLN A 74 10.33 11.98 -3.46
N GLU A 75 10.14 13.27 -3.70
CA GLU A 75 11.20 14.27 -3.62
C GLU A 75 11.76 14.38 -2.20
N SER A 76 10.90 14.41 -1.18
CA SER A 76 11.30 14.44 0.23
C SER A 76 12.10 13.19 0.60
N PHE A 77 11.65 12.00 0.17
CA PHE A 77 12.41 10.75 0.35
C PHE A 77 13.78 10.83 -0.32
N ASN A 78 13.86 11.31 -1.56
CA ASN A 78 15.12 11.41 -2.30
C ASN A 78 16.13 12.37 -1.65
N GLN A 79 15.64 13.41 -0.97
CA GLN A 79 16.44 14.38 -0.23
C GLN A 79 16.89 13.84 1.14
N GLU A 80 16.01 13.17 1.88
CA GLU A 80 16.27 12.69 3.24
C GLU A 80 17.05 11.36 3.27
N ALA A 81 16.88 10.49 2.27
CA ALA A 81 17.47 9.16 2.27
C ALA A 81 18.92 9.12 1.75
N SER A 82 19.75 8.29 2.39
CA SER A 82 21.11 7.99 1.94
C SER A 82 21.11 7.24 0.61
N ASP A 83 22.23 7.29 -0.11
CA ASP A 83 22.36 6.63 -1.42
C ASP A 83 22.21 5.10 -1.34
N SER A 84 22.61 4.49 -0.22
CA SER A 84 22.39 3.05 0.04
C SER A 84 20.91 2.67 0.11
N ILE A 85 20.06 3.55 0.65
CA ILE A 85 18.61 3.35 0.74
C ILE A 85 17.96 3.55 -0.63
N LYS A 86 18.51 4.44 -1.45
CA LYS A 86 18.01 4.75 -2.80
C LYS A 86 18.48 3.77 -3.88
N HIS A 87 19.14 2.66 -3.51
CA HIS A 87 19.57 1.65 -4.47
C HIS A 87 18.38 1.13 -5.32
N PRO A 88 18.48 1.03 -6.66
CA PRO A 88 17.34 0.72 -7.53
C PRO A 88 16.53 -0.51 -7.12
N SER A 89 17.20 -1.60 -6.72
CA SER A 89 16.53 -2.85 -6.30
C SER A 89 15.70 -2.76 -5.02
N ARG A 90 15.86 -1.69 -4.22
CA ARG A 90 15.14 -1.48 -2.96
C ARG A 90 14.38 -0.15 -2.92
N TYR A 91 14.58 0.69 -3.93
CA TYR A 91 14.03 2.05 -4.01
C TYR A 91 12.52 2.05 -3.78
N ALA A 92 11.78 1.25 -4.56
CA ALA A 92 10.32 1.18 -4.48
C ALA A 92 9.84 0.78 -3.08
N ARG A 93 10.46 -0.24 -2.48
CA ARG A 93 10.11 -0.72 -1.14
C ARG A 93 10.39 0.34 -0.07
N HIS A 94 11.56 0.98 -0.11
CA HIS A 94 11.91 2.01 0.87
C HIS A 94 11.10 3.29 0.71
N LEU A 95 10.77 3.69 -0.52
CA LEU A 95 9.88 4.82 -0.78
C LEU A 95 8.46 4.52 -0.26
N LEU A 96 7.95 3.31 -0.51
CA LEU A 96 6.67 2.88 0.05
C LEU A 96 6.68 2.93 1.57
N GLU A 97 7.69 2.32 2.22
CA GLU A 97 7.86 2.34 3.67
C GLU A 97 7.90 3.77 4.23
N TYR A 98 8.67 4.66 3.60
CA TYR A 98 8.75 6.07 3.97
C TYR A 98 7.37 6.75 3.98
N CYS A 99 6.61 6.58 2.91
CA CYS A 99 5.25 7.12 2.79
C CYS A 99 4.30 6.52 3.83
N CYS A 100 4.36 5.19 4.01
CA CYS A 100 3.52 4.47 4.97
C CYS A 100 3.80 4.93 6.40
N PHE A 101 5.05 4.94 6.84
CA PHE A 101 5.38 5.27 8.22
C PHE A 101 5.12 6.74 8.56
N LYS A 102 5.32 7.67 7.62
CA LYS A 102 4.91 9.07 7.84
C LYS A 102 3.40 9.20 8.03
N ALA A 103 2.60 8.50 7.22
CA ALA A 103 1.15 8.54 7.34
C ALA A 103 0.67 7.84 8.63
N LEU A 104 1.20 6.66 8.94
CA LEU A 104 0.88 5.90 10.14
C LEU A 104 1.16 6.72 11.40
N PHE A 105 2.34 7.36 11.46
CA PHE A 105 2.70 8.23 12.57
C PHE A 105 1.67 9.32 12.82
N LEU A 106 1.07 9.94 11.78
CA LEU A 106 0.03 10.95 12.00
C LEU A 106 -1.31 10.34 12.43
N THR A 107 -1.70 9.21 11.84
CA THR A 107 -2.99 8.58 12.12
C THR A 107 -3.06 7.99 13.53
N THR A 108 -1.97 7.43 14.04
CA THR A 108 -1.93 6.80 15.37
C THR A 108 -1.91 7.81 16.52
N GLN A 109 -1.68 9.10 16.24
CA GLN A 109 -1.85 10.18 17.23
C GLN A 109 -3.31 10.49 17.52
N MET A 110 -4.25 9.99 16.70
CA MET A 110 -5.68 10.15 16.93
C MET A 110 -6.21 9.00 17.78
N THR A 111 -6.95 9.33 18.84
CA THR A 111 -7.63 8.34 19.67
C THR A 111 -8.74 7.66 18.88
N GLY A 112 -8.84 6.34 18.98
CA GLY A 112 -9.88 5.57 18.31
C GLY A 112 -9.59 5.30 16.84
N HIS A 113 -8.33 5.35 16.41
CA HIS A 113 -7.97 5.11 15.01
C HIS A 113 -8.30 3.69 14.57
N LEU A 114 -8.39 2.73 15.51
CA LEU A 114 -8.83 1.37 15.18
C LEU A 114 -10.33 1.28 14.91
N PHE A 115 -11.17 2.21 15.38
CA PHE A 115 -12.61 2.24 15.02
C PHE A 115 -12.82 2.63 13.54
N ASP A 116 -11.83 3.25 12.91
CA ASP A 116 -11.91 3.65 11.51
C ASP A 116 -11.60 2.44 10.61
N LYS A 117 -12.65 1.88 10.01
CA LYS A 117 -12.53 0.80 9.01
C LYS A 117 -11.62 1.18 7.84
N THR A 118 -11.57 2.45 7.46
CA THR A 118 -10.71 2.92 6.37
C THR A 118 -9.24 2.89 6.79
N PHE A 119 -8.93 3.21 8.05
CA PHE A 119 -7.59 3.05 8.61
C PHE A 119 -7.19 1.57 8.63
N ARG A 120 -8.05 0.69 9.16
CA ARG A 120 -7.77 -0.76 9.20
C ARG A 120 -7.51 -1.32 7.80
N ARG A 121 -8.33 -0.93 6.82
CA ARG A 121 -8.13 -1.33 5.43
C ARG A 121 -6.84 -0.76 4.85
N LEU A 122 -6.53 0.50 5.12
CA LEU A 122 -5.28 1.13 4.69
C LEU A 122 -4.06 0.36 5.21
N THR A 123 -4.02 -0.02 6.49
CA THR A 123 -2.88 -0.77 7.05
C THR A 123 -2.68 -2.13 6.37
N PHE A 124 -3.78 -2.80 6.00
CA PHE A 124 -3.71 -4.05 5.24
C PHE A 124 -3.23 -3.82 3.80
N ASP A 125 -3.75 -2.78 3.13
CA ASP A 125 -3.33 -2.43 1.77
C ASP A 125 -1.85 -2.01 1.73
N MET A 126 -1.32 -1.39 2.80
CA MET A 126 0.12 -1.12 2.96
C MET A 126 0.95 -2.40 2.98
N MET A 127 0.47 -3.47 3.65
CA MET A 127 1.13 -4.78 3.65
C MET A 127 1.09 -5.41 2.26
N LEU A 128 -0.05 -5.34 1.57
CA LEU A 128 -0.18 -5.81 0.19
C LEU A 128 0.75 -5.08 -0.78
N ALA A 129 0.85 -3.76 -0.67
CA ALA A 129 1.79 -2.98 -1.46
C ALA A 129 3.24 -3.36 -1.16
N TRP A 130 3.55 -3.74 0.08
CA TRP A 130 4.92 -4.11 0.49
C TRP A 130 5.40 -5.43 -0.11
N GLU A 131 4.49 -6.39 -0.32
CA GLU A 131 4.74 -7.64 -1.06
C GLU A 131 5.16 -7.37 -2.51
N VAL A 132 4.55 -6.36 -3.14
CA VAL A 132 4.75 -6.04 -4.57
C VAL A 132 5.04 -4.55 -4.80
N PRO A 133 6.15 -4.01 -4.27
CA PRO A 133 6.33 -2.57 -4.20
C PRO A 133 6.70 -1.94 -5.55
N ALA A 134 7.41 -2.67 -6.41
CA ALA A 134 8.00 -2.14 -7.64
C ALA A 134 7.16 -2.44 -8.88
N ALA A 135 7.28 -1.61 -9.92
CA ALA A 135 6.55 -1.77 -11.19
C ALA A 135 6.81 -3.11 -11.91
N ASP A 136 7.98 -3.72 -11.66
CA ASP A 136 8.40 -5.02 -12.19
C ASP A 136 8.17 -6.19 -11.22
N SER A 137 7.53 -5.94 -10.06
CA SER A 137 7.19 -6.99 -9.09
C SER A 137 6.18 -7.97 -9.68
N GLN A 138 6.31 -9.26 -9.32
CA GLN A 138 5.31 -10.25 -9.71
C GLN A 138 3.95 -9.91 -9.09
N PRO A 139 2.83 -9.99 -9.82
CA PRO A 139 1.51 -9.67 -9.28
C PRO A 139 1.11 -10.55 -8.10
N LEU A 140 0.30 -10.00 -7.18
CA LEU A 140 -0.16 -10.68 -5.95
C LEU A 140 -1.00 -11.94 -6.18
N THR A 141 -1.60 -12.09 -7.36
CA THR A 141 -2.48 -13.22 -7.69
C THR A 141 -2.19 -13.69 -9.10
N SER A 142 -1.78 -14.95 -9.25
CA SER A 142 -1.62 -15.60 -10.57
C SER A 142 -2.92 -16.21 -11.11
N LYS A 143 -3.97 -16.30 -10.28
CA LYS A 143 -5.25 -16.95 -10.60
C LYS A 143 -6.43 -16.04 -10.26
N VAL A 144 -7.44 -16.10 -11.12
CA VAL A 144 -8.62 -15.22 -11.19
C VAL A 144 -9.59 -15.36 -9.98
N ASP A 145 -9.28 -16.18 -8.98
CA ASP A 145 -10.19 -16.48 -7.85
C ASP A 145 -9.48 -16.59 -6.48
N GLU A 146 -8.18 -16.28 -6.41
CA GLU A 146 -7.46 -16.28 -5.13
C GLU A 146 -7.66 -14.95 -4.40
N GLU A 147 -8.16 -15.00 -3.16
CA GLU A 147 -8.31 -13.82 -2.31
C GLU A 147 -6.93 -13.22 -1.98
N VAL A 148 -6.77 -11.93 -2.26
CA VAL A 148 -5.51 -11.22 -2.02
C VAL A 148 -5.16 -11.31 -0.53
N SER A 149 -3.94 -11.76 -0.25
CA SER A 149 -3.46 -12.06 1.10
C SER A 149 -2.07 -11.50 1.34
N VAL A 150 -1.69 -11.45 2.61
CA VAL A 150 -0.43 -10.89 3.13
C VAL A 150 0.45 -12.01 3.66
N GLY A 151 1.75 -11.95 3.40
CA GLY A 151 2.75 -12.86 3.93
C GLY A 151 3.39 -12.34 5.23
N LEU A 152 4.17 -13.21 5.85
CA LEU A 152 4.81 -12.96 7.14
C LEU A 152 5.68 -11.68 7.12
N GLU A 153 6.52 -11.52 6.08
CA GLU A 153 7.47 -10.40 6.02
C GLU A 153 6.76 -9.04 5.96
N ALA A 154 5.72 -8.92 5.14
CA ALA A 154 4.95 -7.68 5.03
C ALA A 154 4.22 -7.34 6.33
N PHE A 155 3.62 -8.34 6.99
CA PHE A 155 2.99 -8.16 8.28
C PHE A 155 3.99 -7.70 9.35
N CYS A 156 5.10 -8.42 9.53
CA CYS A 156 6.14 -8.11 10.51
C CYS A 156 6.80 -6.75 10.23
N ARG A 157 6.77 -6.26 9.00
CA ARG A 157 7.32 -4.94 8.67
C ARG A 157 6.36 -3.79 9.00
N ILE A 158 5.08 -3.93 8.68
CA ILE A 158 4.10 -2.83 8.77
C ILE A 158 3.38 -2.83 10.11
N ALA A 159 2.88 -3.99 10.59
CA ALA A 159 2.04 -4.06 11.79
C ALA A 159 2.73 -3.51 13.05
N PRO A 160 4.02 -3.81 13.33
CA PRO A 160 4.70 -3.27 14.51
C PRO A 160 4.94 -1.76 14.51
N SER A 161 4.69 -1.08 13.38
CA SER A 161 4.72 0.39 13.34
C SER A 161 3.51 1.02 14.05
N ILE A 162 2.55 0.19 14.45
CA ILE A 162 1.35 0.59 15.19
C ILE A 162 1.34 -0.25 16.48
N PRO A 163 1.89 0.26 17.60
CA PRO A 163 2.18 -0.56 18.79
C PRO A 163 0.98 -1.30 19.38
N ILE A 164 -0.24 -0.77 19.22
CA ILE A 164 -1.46 -1.45 19.68
C ILE A 164 -1.79 -2.69 18.85
N ILE A 165 -1.36 -2.75 17.59
CA ILE A 165 -1.61 -3.87 16.67
C ILE A 165 -0.62 -5.01 16.89
N ALA A 166 0.67 -4.69 16.99
CA ALA A 166 1.73 -5.66 17.19
C ALA A 166 2.98 -4.97 17.74
N ASP A 167 3.87 -5.76 18.34
CA ASP A 167 5.25 -5.38 18.60
C ASP A 167 6.22 -6.35 17.92
N VAL A 168 7.48 -5.96 17.80
CA VAL A 168 8.51 -6.73 17.07
C VAL A 168 8.88 -8.06 17.72
N ILE A 169 8.49 -8.29 18.98
CA ILE A 169 8.74 -9.53 19.71
C ILE A 169 7.65 -10.55 19.40
N ILE A 170 6.39 -10.10 19.33
CA ILE A 170 5.23 -11.01 19.14
C ILE A 170 4.78 -11.15 17.69
N SER A 171 5.27 -10.33 16.76
CA SER A 171 4.72 -10.22 15.41
C SER A 171 4.68 -11.54 14.63
N GLU A 172 5.71 -12.37 14.76
CA GLU A 172 5.77 -13.67 14.09
C GLU A 172 4.72 -14.64 14.65
N ASN A 173 4.67 -14.80 15.98
CA ASN A 173 3.69 -15.65 16.65
C ASN A 173 2.25 -15.18 16.40
N LEU A 174 2.04 -13.86 16.40
CA LEU A 174 0.74 -13.27 16.09
C LEU A 174 0.33 -13.57 14.64
N PHE A 175 1.25 -13.41 13.69
CA PHE A 175 0.98 -13.74 12.29
C PHE A 175 0.62 -15.22 12.11
N GLU A 176 1.36 -16.12 12.75
CA GLU A 176 1.10 -17.56 12.71
C GLU A 176 -0.32 -17.86 13.23
N ALA A 177 -0.72 -17.26 14.36
CA ALA A 177 -2.06 -17.42 14.90
C ALA A 177 -3.14 -16.91 13.91
N LEU A 178 -2.94 -15.73 13.32
CA LEU A 178 -3.89 -15.11 12.39
C LEU A 178 -3.96 -15.80 11.02
N SER A 179 -2.91 -16.51 10.60
CA SER A 179 -2.85 -17.18 9.29
C SER A 179 -2.95 -18.70 9.35
N SER A 180 -3.16 -19.26 10.55
CA SER A 180 -3.22 -20.71 10.80
C SER A 180 -4.28 -21.45 9.97
N SER A 181 -5.40 -20.78 9.66
CA SER A 181 -6.49 -21.36 8.86
C SER A 181 -6.37 -21.07 7.35
N THR A 182 -5.35 -20.35 6.92
CA THR A 182 -5.24 -19.78 5.57
C THR A 182 -3.87 -20.05 4.96
N ASP A 183 -3.32 -21.24 5.22
CA ASP A 183 -2.06 -21.73 4.62
C ASP A 183 -0.88 -20.74 4.79
N GLY A 184 -0.79 -20.10 5.97
CA GLY A 184 0.27 -19.14 6.26
C GLY A 184 0.13 -17.80 5.52
N ARG A 185 -1.06 -17.48 5.00
CA ARG A 185 -1.37 -16.22 4.30
C ARG A 185 -2.46 -15.46 5.04
N LEU A 186 -2.19 -14.24 5.49
CA LEU A 186 -3.16 -13.43 6.22
C LEU A 186 -4.17 -12.78 5.26
N GLN A 187 -5.46 -12.99 5.50
CA GLN A 187 -6.54 -12.39 4.72
C GLN A 187 -7.17 -11.19 5.45
N PHE A 188 -7.70 -10.23 4.71
CA PHE A 188 -8.28 -9.00 5.29
C PHE A 188 -9.40 -9.26 6.30
N PRO A 189 -10.37 -10.17 6.08
CA PRO A 189 -11.44 -10.41 7.06
C PRO A 189 -10.92 -10.88 8.42
N ILE A 190 -9.84 -11.68 8.44
CA ILE A 190 -9.22 -12.14 9.69
C ILE A 190 -8.52 -10.98 10.39
N TYR A 191 -7.76 -10.18 9.63
CA TYR A 191 -7.08 -9.00 10.14
C TYR A 191 -8.06 -7.94 10.67
N ASP A 192 -9.13 -7.63 9.93
CA ASP A 192 -10.18 -6.69 10.34
C ASP A 192 -10.88 -7.16 11.63
N LYS A 193 -11.16 -8.46 11.76
CA LYS A 193 -11.71 -9.05 12.97
C LYS A 193 -10.77 -8.93 14.16
N TYR A 194 -9.47 -9.18 13.94
CA TYR A 194 -8.44 -9.01 14.97
C TYR A 194 -8.39 -7.57 15.48
N LEU A 195 -8.24 -6.61 14.57
CA LEU A 195 -8.19 -5.19 14.91
C LEU A 195 -9.48 -4.69 15.57
N SER A 196 -10.64 -5.15 15.12
CA SER A 196 -11.92 -4.83 15.77
C SER A 196 -12.00 -5.37 17.20
N GLY A 197 -11.30 -6.47 17.50
CA GLY A 197 -11.18 -6.99 18.86
C GLY A 197 -10.32 -6.09 19.76
N LEU A 198 -9.29 -5.46 19.19
CA LEU A 198 -8.39 -4.54 19.89
C LEU A 198 -9.03 -3.21 20.27
N GLU A 199 -10.10 -2.80 19.57
CA GLU A 199 -10.90 -1.60 19.86
C GLU A 199 -11.27 -1.47 21.34
N ARG A 200 -11.48 -2.60 22.02
CA ARG A 200 -11.85 -2.64 23.45
C ARG A 200 -10.75 -2.15 24.38
N PHE A 201 -9.50 -2.15 23.93
CA PHE A 201 -8.33 -1.75 24.72
C PHE A 201 -7.89 -0.30 24.42
N GLU A 202 -8.38 0.33 23.34
CA GLU A 202 -8.03 1.71 22.98
C GLU A 202 -8.74 2.76 23.87
N ILE A 203 -9.79 2.38 24.61
CA ILE A 203 -10.62 3.28 25.43
C ILE A 203 -10.16 3.34 26.91
N ILE A 204 -9.07 2.67 27.30
CA ILE A 204 -8.62 2.69 28.70
C ILE A 204 -7.50 3.72 28.87
N PRO A 205 -7.75 4.88 29.50
CA PRO A 205 -6.72 5.87 29.83
C PRO A 205 -5.79 5.40 30.95
#